data_AF-A0A0C3PWC5-F1
#
_entry.id   AF-A0A0C3PWC5-F1
#
_cell.length_a   1.000
_cell.length_b   1.000
_cell.length_c   1.000
_cell.angle_alpha   90.00
_cell.angle_beta   90.00
_cell.angle_gamma   90.00
#
_symmetry.space_group_name_H-M   'P 1'
#
loop_
_entity.id
_entity.type
_entity.pdbx_description
1 polymer ?
#
loop_
_entity_poly.entity_id
_entity_poly.type
_entity_poly.pdbx_seq_one_letter_code
_entity_poly.pdbx_strand_id
1 'polypeptide(L)'
;MTLNSGRYTVCGPHRDSPNDAAGTCLDYILGKFNHRLGGHLVLHEARKILSLEPGRALLFPSALITHETIPIAPSEWRSGVTGYAPGGLWRFAAQGFQTRAEWESRASSPEQAHHDAQGTSRWEDGLRRLMTLGELQARWYGAGTAHQGTVFDIER
;
A
#
# COMPACT_ATOMS: atom_id res chain seq x y z
N MET A 1 7.61 3.48 -9.18
CA MET A 1 8.48 3.79 -8.01
C MET A 1 8.75 5.27 -8.01
N THR A 2 8.72 5.91 -6.84
CA THR A 2 9.03 7.33 -6.67
C THR A 2 10.12 7.50 -5.63
N LEU A 3 11.05 8.44 -5.87
CA LEU A 3 12.04 8.87 -4.89
C LEU A 3 11.59 10.21 -4.31
N ASN A 4 11.28 10.23 -3.02
CA ASN A 4 10.95 11.44 -2.29
C ASN A 4 12.24 12.11 -1.79
N SER A 5 12.94 12.84 -2.67
CA SER A 5 14.30 13.34 -2.41
C SER A 5 14.38 14.58 -1.48
N GLY A 6 13.25 15.15 -1.08
CA GLY A 6 13.22 16.29 -0.16
C GLY A 6 13.75 15.92 1.22
N ARG A 7 14.52 16.82 1.85
CA ARG A 7 15.02 16.64 3.22
C ARG A 7 13.90 16.50 4.26
N TYR A 8 12.74 17.07 3.97
CA TYR A 8 11.57 17.04 4.85
C TYR A 8 10.39 16.45 4.08
N THR A 9 10.44 15.12 3.89
CA THR A 9 9.35 14.38 3.24
C THR A 9 8.32 13.98 4.29
N VAL A 10 7.27 14.79 4.39
CA VAL A 10 6.06 14.53 5.17
C VAL A 10 4.84 14.65 4.27
N CYS A 11 3.84 13.82 4.52
CA CYS A 11 2.56 13.85 3.82
C CYS A 11 1.45 13.95 4.85
N GLY A 12 0.46 14.82 4.60
CA GLY A 12 -0.78 14.82 5.37
C GLY A 12 -1.65 13.60 5.04
N PRO A 13 -2.82 13.46 5.68
CA PRO A 13 -3.71 12.31 5.48
C PRO A 13 -4.13 12.18 4.02
N HIS A 14 -3.83 11.03 3.41
CA HIS A 14 -4.22 10.72 2.04
C HIS A 14 -4.33 9.20 1.82
N ARG A 15 -4.89 8.83 0.67
CA ARG A 15 -4.81 7.48 0.11
C ARG A 15 -4.19 7.57 -1.26
N ASP A 16 -3.38 6.58 -1.62
CA ASP A 16 -2.86 6.46 -2.97
C ASP A 16 -3.92 5.89 -3.92
N SER A 17 -5.04 6.59 -4.04
CA SER A 17 -6.22 6.18 -4.82
C SER A 17 -5.92 5.82 -6.29
N PRO A 18 -4.87 6.37 -6.95
CA PRO A 18 -4.47 5.93 -8.29
C PRO A 18 -3.82 4.54 -8.36
N ASN A 19 -3.36 3.98 -7.24
CA ASN A 19 -2.74 2.66 -7.18
C ASN A 19 -3.78 1.55 -7.30
N ASP A 20 -3.30 0.32 -7.55
CA ASP A 20 -4.14 -0.86 -7.46
C ASP A 20 -4.70 -0.99 -6.04
N ALA A 21 -6.03 -1.09 -5.92
CA ALA A 21 -6.71 -1.14 -4.65
C ALA A 21 -6.26 -2.35 -3.82
N ALA A 22 -6.02 -3.49 -4.46
CA ALA A 22 -5.50 -4.69 -3.81
C ALA A 22 -3.96 -4.79 -3.86
N GLY A 23 -3.30 -3.78 -4.41
CA GLY A 23 -1.86 -3.73 -4.54
C GLY A 23 -1.19 -3.44 -3.20
N THR A 24 -0.11 -4.15 -2.90
CA THR A 24 0.78 -3.80 -1.80
C THR A 24 1.81 -2.79 -2.28
N CYS A 25 1.91 -1.66 -1.58
CA CYS A 25 2.90 -0.65 -1.84
C CYS A 25 4.04 -0.75 -0.83
N LEU A 26 5.23 -0.39 -1.27
CA LEU A 26 6.45 -0.29 -0.49
C LEU A 26 6.65 1.16 -0.07
N ASP A 27 6.93 1.39 1.21
CA ASP A 27 7.54 2.61 1.72
C ASP A 27 8.89 2.26 2.36
N TYR A 28 9.99 2.68 1.74
CA TYR A 28 11.34 2.50 2.26
C TYR A 28 11.85 3.82 2.82
N ILE A 29 12.12 3.83 4.12
CA ILE A 29 12.37 5.06 4.87
C ILE A 29 13.86 5.36 4.88
N LEU A 30 14.22 6.57 4.48
CA LEU A 30 15.57 7.10 4.50
C LEU A 30 15.64 8.29 5.43
N GLY A 31 16.79 8.52 6.07
CA GLY A 31 16.94 9.70 6.90
C GLY A 31 17.97 9.60 7.99
N LYS A 32 18.12 10.73 8.69
CA LYS A 32 18.75 10.82 10.00
C LYS A 32 17.79 11.63 10.88
N PHE A 33 16.94 10.90 11.59
CA PHE A 33 15.94 11.45 12.51
C PHE A 33 15.72 10.48 13.67
N ASN A 34 15.23 10.98 14.79
CA ASN A 34 14.83 10.18 15.92
C ASN A 34 13.42 9.63 15.69
N HIS A 35 13.34 8.38 15.19
CA HIS A 35 12.08 7.70 14.90
C HIS A 35 11.17 7.49 16.13
N ARG A 36 11.65 7.73 17.36
CA ARG A 36 10.83 7.68 18.58
C ARG A 36 10.12 8.99 18.89
N LEU A 37 10.56 10.10 18.27
CA LEU A 37 10.03 11.44 18.50
C LEU A 37 9.24 11.99 17.31
N GLY A 38 9.51 11.51 16.09
CA GLY A 38 8.87 11.99 14.88
C GLY A 38 9.09 11.05 13.69
N GLY A 39 8.55 11.43 12.53
CA GLY A 39 8.66 10.62 11.31
C GLY A 39 7.82 9.34 11.32
N HIS A 40 6.92 9.19 12.30
CA HIS A 40 6.01 8.07 12.41
C HIS A 40 5.04 8.00 11.23
N LEU A 41 4.67 6.79 10.83
CA LEU A 41 3.59 6.57 9.87
C LEU A 41 2.28 6.29 10.61
N VAL A 42 1.25 7.06 10.33
CA VAL A 42 -0.09 6.84 10.88
C VAL A 42 -0.91 6.05 9.86
N LEU A 43 -1.58 4.99 10.30
CA LEU A 43 -2.51 4.18 9.51
C LEU A 43 -3.89 4.26 10.16
N HIS A 44 -4.79 5.07 9.59
CA HIS A 44 -6.02 5.48 10.28
C HIS A 44 -7.02 4.32 10.45
N GLU A 45 -7.31 3.56 9.39
CA GLU A 45 -8.25 2.43 9.43
C GLU A 45 -7.72 1.28 10.28
N ALA A 46 -6.40 1.09 10.31
CA ALA A 46 -5.75 0.13 11.20
C ALA A 46 -5.68 0.61 12.66
N ARG A 47 -5.93 1.91 12.91
CA ARG A 47 -5.74 2.59 14.19
C ARG A 47 -4.34 2.38 14.77
N LYS A 48 -3.32 2.46 13.91
CA LYS A 48 -1.92 2.27 14.30
C LYS A 48 -1.07 3.49 14.00
N ILE A 49 -0.11 3.74 14.88
CA ILE A 49 0.99 4.67 14.67
C ILE A 49 2.26 3.83 14.71
N LEU A 50 2.99 3.80 13.60
CA LEU A 50 4.18 2.98 13.44
C LEU A 50 5.42 3.85 13.56
N SER A 51 6.26 3.52 14.53
CA SER A 51 7.62 4.06 14.64
C SER A 51 8.57 3.18 13.85
N LEU A 52 9.04 3.69 12.72
CA LEU A 52 9.92 2.98 11.80
C LEU A 52 11.27 3.70 11.73
N GLU A 53 12.33 2.95 12.02
CA GLU A 53 13.71 3.43 11.91
C GLU A 53 14.08 3.75 10.45
N PRO A 54 14.99 4.71 10.21
CA PRO A 54 15.66 4.82 8.92
C PRO A 54 16.28 3.49 8.48
N GLY A 55 16.09 3.11 7.22
CA GLY A 55 16.51 1.81 6.66
C GLY A 55 15.47 0.70 6.78
N ARG A 56 14.27 0.97 7.33
CA ARG A 56 13.16 0.02 7.35
C ARG A 56 12.25 0.19 6.14
N ALA A 57 11.60 -0.91 5.79
CA ALA A 57 10.57 -0.99 4.76
C ALA A 57 9.23 -1.35 5.39
N LEU A 58 8.16 -0.72 4.92
CA LEU A 58 6.79 -1.15 5.18
C LEU A 58 6.14 -1.57 3.86
N LEU A 59 5.39 -2.66 3.92
CA LEU A 59 4.51 -3.12 2.86
C LEU A 59 3.05 -2.99 3.33
N PHE A 60 2.24 -2.20 2.63
CA PHE A 60 0.84 -1.99 3.01
C PHE A 60 -0.04 -1.60 1.81
N PRO A 61 -1.37 -1.83 1.86
CA PRO A 61 -2.28 -1.45 0.79
C PRO A 61 -2.61 0.05 0.86
N SER A 62 -1.70 0.89 0.35
CA SER A 62 -1.77 2.36 0.49
C SER A 62 -2.96 3.01 -0.23
N ALA A 63 -3.58 2.31 -1.17
CA ALA A 63 -4.84 2.73 -1.80
C ALA A 63 -6.07 2.55 -0.89
N LEU A 64 -6.02 1.62 0.06
CA LEU A 64 -7.14 1.29 0.97
C LEU A 64 -7.04 1.99 2.31
N ILE A 65 -5.82 2.26 2.76
CA ILE A 65 -5.55 2.78 4.10
C ILE A 65 -5.15 4.25 3.97
N THR A 66 -5.94 5.11 4.61
CA THR A 66 -5.57 6.51 4.81
C THR A 66 -4.32 6.54 5.68
N HIS A 67 -3.32 7.28 5.23
CA HIS A 67 -2.03 7.35 5.90
C HIS A 67 -1.41 8.74 5.82
N GLU A 68 -0.57 9.04 6.80
CA GLU A 68 0.18 10.29 6.91
C GLU A 68 1.52 10.07 7.62
N THR A 69 2.43 11.03 7.47
CA THR A 69 3.72 11.02 8.16
C THR A 69 3.78 12.17 9.16
N ILE A 70 4.04 11.85 10.43
CA ILE A 70 4.26 12.85 11.47
C ILE A 70 5.58 13.62 11.19
N PRO A 71 5.58 14.95 11.33
CA PRO A 71 6.78 15.79 11.35
C PRO A 71 7.99 15.22 12.10
N ILE A 72 9.18 15.56 11.60
CA ILE A 72 10.47 15.37 12.29
C ILE A 72 10.97 16.72 12.83
N ALA A 73 12.03 16.73 13.64
CA ALA A 73 12.59 17.98 14.14
C ALA A 73 13.25 18.80 13.00
N PRO A 74 13.31 20.15 13.08
CA PRO A 74 13.84 21.00 12.01
C PRO A 74 15.29 20.72 11.59
N SER A 75 16.12 20.19 12.50
CA SER A 75 17.52 19.84 12.24
C SER A 75 17.70 18.43 11.64
N GLU A 76 16.63 17.65 11.57
CA GLU A 76 16.64 16.27 11.08
C GLU A 76 16.28 16.23 9.59
N TRP A 77 16.47 15.07 8.96
CA TRP A 77 15.98 14.86 7.61
C TRP A 77 15.39 13.46 7.43
N ARG A 78 14.32 13.39 6.62
CA ARG A 78 13.61 12.17 6.22
C ARG A 78 13.26 12.25 4.74
N SER A 79 13.57 11.18 4.04
CA SER A 79 13.33 10.93 2.62
C SER A 79 12.78 9.51 2.49
N GLY A 80 12.44 9.07 1.29
CA GLY A 80 12.06 7.68 1.10
C GLY A 80 11.94 7.27 -0.36
N VAL A 81 11.85 5.97 -0.56
CA VAL A 81 11.56 5.35 -1.85
C VAL A 81 10.22 4.64 -1.73
N THR A 82 9.27 4.98 -2.60
CA THR A 82 7.97 4.31 -2.64
C THR A 82 7.85 3.43 -3.87
N GLY A 83 7.44 2.18 -3.67
CA GLY A 83 7.13 1.22 -4.74
C GLY A 83 5.63 1.00 -4.81
N TYR A 84 5.04 1.07 -6.00
CA TYR A 84 3.59 0.91 -6.17
C TYR A 84 3.26 0.37 -7.56
N ALA A 85 2.10 -0.27 -7.67
CA ALA A 85 1.50 -0.69 -8.92
C ALA A 85 0.34 0.26 -9.26
N PRO A 86 0.42 1.08 -10.32
CA PRO A 86 -0.67 1.97 -10.71
C PRO A 86 -1.91 1.18 -11.14
N GLY A 87 -3.08 1.47 -10.57
CA GLY A 87 -4.33 0.80 -10.94
C GLY A 87 -4.73 1.06 -12.39
N GLY A 88 -4.36 2.23 -12.92
CA GLY A 88 -4.57 2.57 -14.33
C GLY A 88 -3.84 1.64 -15.30
N LEU A 89 -2.65 1.16 -14.93
CA LEU A 89 -1.87 0.26 -15.78
C LEU A 89 -2.56 -1.11 -15.90
N TRP A 90 -3.10 -1.63 -14.80
CA TRP A 90 -3.87 -2.87 -14.81
C TRP A 90 -5.16 -2.76 -15.64
N ARG A 91 -5.87 -1.63 -15.53
CA ARG A 91 -7.07 -1.38 -16.36
C ARG A 91 -6.72 -1.30 -17.84
N PHE A 92 -5.64 -0.62 -18.19
CA PHE A 92 -5.16 -0.52 -19.57
C PHE A 92 -4.81 -1.90 -20.14
N ALA A 93 -4.10 -2.73 -19.37
CA ALA A 93 -3.78 -4.11 -19.76
C ALA A 93 -5.05 -4.96 -19.92
N ALA A 94 -6.00 -4.87 -18.97
CA ALA A 94 -7.27 -5.59 -19.02
C ALA A 94 -8.16 -5.16 -20.21
N GLN A 95 -8.00 -3.92 -20.68
CA GLN A 95 -8.65 -3.42 -21.89
C GLN A 95 -7.96 -3.89 -23.16
N GLY A 96 -6.84 -4.61 -23.10
CA GLY A 96 -6.07 -5.00 -24.30
C GLY A 96 -5.17 -3.90 -24.82
N PHE A 97 -4.54 -3.14 -23.92
CA PHE A 97 -3.59 -2.06 -24.22
C PHE A 97 -4.18 -0.91 -25.02
N GLN A 98 -5.40 -0.51 -24.65
CA GLN A 98 -6.12 0.63 -25.21
C GLN A 98 -6.70 1.46 -24.07
N THR A 99 -6.92 2.74 -24.31
CA THR A 99 -7.61 3.61 -23.35
C THR A 99 -9.06 3.16 -23.16
N ARG A 100 -9.67 3.57 -22.03
CA ARG A 100 -11.09 3.31 -21.76
C ARG A 100 -11.98 3.83 -22.90
N ALA A 101 -11.72 5.03 -23.40
CA ALA A 101 -12.51 5.65 -24.46
C ALA A 101 -12.40 4.87 -25.78
N GLU A 102 -11.19 4.44 -26.16
CA GLU A 102 -11.00 3.60 -27.35
C GLU A 102 -11.71 2.25 -27.23
N TRP A 103 -11.65 1.63 -26.05
CA TRP A 103 -12.36 0.37 -25.78
C TRP A 103 -13.87 0.56 -25.87
N GLU A 104 -14.43 1.58 -25.20
CA GLU A 104 -15.87 1.87 -25.21
C GLU A 104 -16.39 2.16 -26.62
N SER A 105 -15.59 2.83 -27.46
CA SER A 105 -15.99 3.13 -28.85
C SER A 105 -16.16 1.87 -29.73
N ARG A 106 -15.53 0.75 -29.33
CA ARG A 106 -15.53 -0.52 -30.08
C ARG A 106 -16.38 -1.60 -29.41
N ALA A 107 -16.55 -1.53 -28.10
CA ALA A 107 -17.27 -2.51 -27.32
C ALA A 107 -18.78 -2.44 -27.61
N SER A 108 -19.38 -3.61 -27.84
CA SER A 108 -20.83 -3.77 -27.92
C SER A 108 -21.49 -3.54 -26.56
N SER A 109 -22.78 -3.22 -26.54
CA SER A 109 -23.53 -3.00 -25.29
C SER A 109 -23.44 -4.19 -24.30
N PRO A 110 -23.49 -5.47 -24.75
CA PRO A 110 -23.26 -6.60 -23.85
C PRO A 110 -21.86 -6.65 -23.23
N GLU A 111 -20.82 -6.29 -23.99
CA GLU A 111 -19.44 -6.26 -23.48
C GLU A 111 -19.25 -5.15 -22.44
N GLN A 112 -19.86 -3.98 -22.67
CA GLN A 112 -19.89 -2.88 -21.71
C GLN A 112 -20.61 -3.28 -20.42
N ALA A 113 -21.81 -3.86 -20.52
CA ALA A 113 -22.56 -4.33 -19.37
C ALA A 113 -21.80 -5.41 -18.58
N HIS A 114 -21.12 -6.33 -19.27
CA HIS A 114 -20.31 -7.36 -18.62
C HIS A 114 -19.11 -6.76 -17.87
N HIS A 115 -18.38 -5.83 -18.50
CA HIS A 115 -17.25 -5.15 -17.87
C HIS A 115 -17.67 -4.42 -16.57
N ASP A 116 -18.80 -3.74 -16.61
CA ASP A 116 -19.28 -2.93 -15.48
C ASP A 116 -19.80 -3.83 -14.34
N ALA A 117 -20.47 -4.94 -14.67
CA ALA A 117 -20.91 -5.94 -13.70
C ALA A 117 -19.74 -6.59 -12.94
N GLN A 118 -18.55 -6.68 -13.54
CA GLN A 118 -17.36 -7.23 -12.89
C GLN A 118 -16.72 -6.31 -11.82
N GLY A 119 -17.27 -5.11 -11.57
CA GLY A 119 -16.73 -4.21 -10.54
C GLY A 119 -16.60 -4.85 -9.17
N THR A 120 -17.67 -5.48 -8.70
CA THR A 120 -17.72 -6.15 -7.39
C THR A 120 -16.79 -7.36 -7.34
N SER A 121 -16.75 -8.18 -8.39
CA SER A 121 -15.86 -9.35 -8.42
C SER A 121 -14.40 -8.93 -8.38
N ARG A 122 -14.00 -7.88 -9.11
CA ARG A 122 -12.62 -7.33 -9.05
C ARG A 122 -12.23 -6.88 -7.65
N TRP A 123 -13.16 -6.27 -6.91
CA TRP A 123 -12.95 -5.87 -5.52
C TRP A 123 -12.73 -7.09 -4.61
N GLU A 124 -13.63 -8.06 -4.67
CA GLU A 124 -13.56 -9.28 -3.86
C GLU A 124 -12.31 -10.11 -4.19
N ASP A 125 -12.00 -10.28 -5.48
CA ASP A 125 -10.79 -10.97 -5.95
C ASP A 125 -9.53 -10.27 -5.45
N GLY A 126 -9.55 -8.94 -5.41
CA GLY A 126 -8.49 -8.13 -4.84
C GLY A 126 -8.30 -8.39 -3.35
N LEU A 127 -9.38 -8.31 -2.56
CA LEU A 127 -9.33 -8.57 -1.12
C LEU A 127 -8.86 -10.00 -0.81
N ARG A 128 -9.25 -11.01 -1.60
CA ARG A 128 -8.80 -12.40 -1.43
C ARG A 128 -7.29 -12.59 -1.60
N ARG A 129 -6.56 -11.63 -2.17
CA ARG A 129 -5.10 -11.65 -2.27
C ARG A 129 -4.42 -11.26 -0.96
N LEU A 130 -5.13 -10.55 -0.07
CA LEU A 130 -4.62 -10.17 1.24
C LEU A 130 -4.84 -11.34 2.22
N MET A 131 -3.79 -11.71 2.94
CA MET A 131 -3.88 -12.74 3.98
C MET A 131 -4.42 -12.12 5.27
N THR A 132 -5.35 -12.81 5.92
CA THR A 132 -5.68 -12.58 7.33
C THR A 132 -4.47 -12.90 8.21
N LEU A 133 -4.46 -12.37 9.44
CA LEU A 133 -3.41 -12.70 10.41
C LEU A 133 -3.30 -14.22 10.65
N GLY A 134 -4.44 -14.93 10.71
CA GLY A 134 -4.46 -16.38 10.87
C GLY A 134 -3.86 -17.13 9.69
N GLU A 135 -4.17 -16.72 8.45
CA GLU A 135 -3.57 -17.30 7.24
C GLU A 135 -2.08 -17.01 7.16
N LEU A 136 -1.65 -15.80 7.55
CA LEU A 136 -0.23 -15.44 7.60
C LEU A 136 0.51 -16.26 8.66
N GLN A 137 -0.06 -16.40 9.86
CA GLN A 137 0.48 -17.23 10.94
C GLN A 137 0.54 -18.70 10.54
N ALA A 138 -0.51 -19.25 9.94
CA ALA A 138 -0.54 -20.62 9.47
C ALA A 138 0.53 -20.86 8.38
N ARG A 139 0.71 -19.90 7.46
CA ARG A 139 1.75 -19.97 6.44
C ARG A 139 3.16 -19.97 7.03
N TRP A 140 3.42 -19.15 8.05
CA TRP A 140 4.77 -18.99 8.61
C TRP A 140 5.10 -20.01 9.70
N TYR A 141 4.14 -20.34 10.56
CA TYR A 141 4.33 -21.23 11.71
C TYR A 141 3.81 -22.65 11.48
N GLY A 142 2.86 -22.85 10.56
CA GLY A 142 2.33 -24.18 10.21
C GLY A 142 3.29 -25.05 9.38
N ALA A 143 4.41 -24.48 8.90
CA ALA A 143 5.44 -25.17 8.14
C ALA A 143 6.57 -25.79 9.00
N GLY A 144 6.42 -25.85 10.33
CA GLY A 144 7.29 -26.68 11.18
C GLY A 144 8.61 -26.04 11.62
N THR A 145 8.68 -24.72 11.80
CA THR A 145 9.79 -24.10 12.54
C THR A 145 9.26 -23.29 13.71
N ALA A 146 9.46 -23.83 14.91
CA ALA A 146 9.29 -23.11 16.16
C ALA A 146 10.39 -22.04 16.26
N HIS A 147 10.17 -20.88 15.63
CA HIS A 147 10.99 -19.71 15.92
C HIS A 147 10.41 -18.99 17.13
N GLN A 148 11.09 -19.12 18.27
CA GLN A 148 11.03 -18.16 19.38
C GLN A 148 11.68 -16.84 18.92
N GLY A 149 11.06 -16.17 17.96
CA GLY A 149 11.30 -14.77 17.66
C GLY A 149 10.09 -14.01 18.16
N THR A 150 10.31 -12.97 18.96
CA THR A 150 9.29 -12.02 19.40
C THR A 150 8.27 -11.80 18.30
N VAL A 151 7.05 -12.30 18.52
CA VAL A 151 5.87 -11.82 17.80
C VAL A 151 5.99 -10.31 17.85
N PHE A 152 6.02 -9.64 16.69
CA PHE A 152 5.87 -8.19 16.68
C PHE A 152 4.52 -7.97 17.37
N ASP A 153 4.57 -7.49 18.62
CA ASP A 153 3.39 -7.17 19.39
C ASP A 153 2.76 -5.98 18.68
N ILE A 154 1.87 -6.29 17.74
CA ILE A 154 0.90 -5.34 17.21
C ILE A 154 -0.18 -5.21 18.29
N GLU A 155 0.24 -4.84 19.51
CA GLU A 155 -0.68 -4.54 20.61
C GLU A 155 -1.55 -3.35 20.23
N ARG A 156 -2.80 -3.44 20.65
CA ARG A 156 -3.98 -2.68 20.23
C ARG A 156 -3.78 -1.17 20.19
#